data_AF-A0A2S2N4Q2-F1
#
_entry.id   AF-A0A2S2N4Q2-F1
#
_cell.length_a   1.000
_cell.length_b   1.000
_cell.length_c   1.000
_cell.angle_alpha   90.00
_cell.angle_beta   90.00
_cell.angle_gamma   90.00
#
_symmetry.space_group_name_H-M   'P 1'
#
loop_
_entity.id
_entity.type
_entity.pdbx_description
1 polymer ?
#
loop_
_entity_poly.entity_id
_entity_poly.type
_entity_poly.pdbx_seq_one_letter_code
_entity_poly.pdbx_strand_id
1 'polypeptide(L)'
;WVQCGKAEGSVPGNRLYLHPDSPNTGAHWMRQEVSFGKLKLTNNKGASNNVGQMIVLQSLHKYQPRLHVTEVREGEAEDGSPSPHTHTFAFPETQFIAVTAYQNADITQLKIDHNPFAKGFRD
;
A
#
# COMPACT_ATOMS: atom_id res chain seq x y z
N TRP A 1 -0.18 21.27 5.08
CA TRP A 1 -0.78 20.33 6.05
C TRP A 1 -0.38 20.74 7.44
N VAL A 2 -1.30 20.71 8.40
CA VAL A 2 -1.07 21.01 9.83
C VAL A 2 -1.67 19.90 10.67
N GLN A 3 -1.08 19.59 11.82
CA GLN A 3 -1.60 18.58 12.73
C GLN A 3 -2.77 19.15 13.54
N CYS A 4 -3.91 18.44 13.57
CA CYS A 4 -5.13 18.87 14.27
C CYS A 4 -5.47 18.05 15.52
N GLY A 5 -4.66 17.05 15.89
CA GLY A 5 -4.91 16.18 17.03
C GLY A 5 -4.05 14.93 17.07
N LYS A 6 -4.39 13.99 17.95
CA LYS A 6 -3.83 12.64 17.97
C LYS A 6 -4.70 11.74 17.09
N ALA A 7 -4.07 10.87 16.32
CA ALA A 7 -4.76 9.84 15.56
C ALA A 7 -5.50 8.89 16.50
N GLU A 8 -6.68 8.43 16.11
CA GLU A 8 -7.25 7.21 16.70
C GLU A 8 -6.32 6.03 16.39
N GLY A 9 -6.36 4.97 17.20
CA GLY A 9 -5.52 3.78 17.00
C GLY A 9 -5.63 3.18 15.59
N SER A 10 -4.62 2.41 15.19
CA SER A 10 -4.58 1.77 13.87
C SER A 10 -5.84 0.95 13.59
N VAL A 11 -6.32 0.96 12.34
CA VAL A 11 -7.48 0.16 11.91
C VAL A 11 -7.25 -1.32 12.26
N PRO A 12 -8.04 -1.91 13.17
CA PRO A 12 -7.87 -3.31 13.54
C PRO A 12 -8.12 -4.23 12.35
N GLY A 13 -7.28 -5.25 12.18
CA GLY A 13 -7.41 -6.23 11.09
C GLY A 13 -7.04 -5.70 9.70
N ASN A 14 -6.34 -4.57 9.60
CA ASN A 14 -5.78 -4.13 8.32
C ASN A 14 -4.72 -5.13 7.85
N ARG A 15 -4.90 -5.66 6.64
CA ARG A 15 -4.07 -6.75 6.10
C ARG A 15 -2.92 -6.20 5.26
N LEU A 16 -1.84 -6.98 5.20
CA LEU A 16 -0.80 -6.79 4.20
C LEU A 16 -1.38 -7.06 2.80
N TYR A 17 -0.90 -6.32 1.82
CA TYR A 17 -1.12 -6.67 0.42
C TYR A 17 -0.03 -7.64 -0.02
N LEU A 18 -0.40 -8.88 -0.34
CA LEU A 18 0.51 -9.88 -0.88
C LEU A 18 0.55 -9.76 -2.40
N HIS A 19 1.74 -9.68 -2.99
CA HIS A 19 1.89 -9.64 -4.44
C HIS A 19 1.22 -10.90 -5.07
N PRO A 20 0.46 -10.79 -6.17
CA PRO A 20 -0.26 -11.93 -6.76
C PRO A 20 0.64 -13.11 -7.17
N ASP A 21 1.90 -12.83 -7.50
CA ASP A 21 2.88 -13.84 -7.89
C ASP A 21 3.63 -14.47 -6.70
N SER A 22 3.32 -14.06 -5.46
CA SER A 22 3.93 -14.63 -4.26
C SER A 22 3.24 -15.93 -3.80
N PRO A 23 4.00 -16.89 -3.24
CA PRO A 23 5.46 -16.90 -3.14
C PRO A 23 6.13 -17.25 -4.49
N ASN A 24 7.34 -16.74 -4.72
CA ASN A 24 8.12 -17.08 -5.91
C ASN A 24 9.62 -17.12 -5.64
N THR A 25 10.37 -17.71 -6.57
CA THR A 25 11.83 -17.79 -6.51
C THR A 25 12.48 -16.41 -6.62
N GLY A 26 13.66 -16.24 -6.01
CA GLY A 26 14.44 -15.01 -6.17
C GLY A 26 14.74 -14.67 -7.64
N ALA A 27 14.98 -15.69 -8.47
CA ALA A 27 15.21 -15.52 -9.91
C ALA A 27 13.99 -14.99 -10.66
N HIS A 28 12.76 -15.28 -10.20
CA HIS A 28 11.56 -14.66 -10.74
C HIS A 28 11.53 -13.16 -10.43
N TRP A 29 11.75 -12.78 -9.16
CA TRP A 29 11.71 -11.39 -8.72
C TRP A 29 12.81 -10.52 -9.31
N MET A 30 14.00 -11.07 -9.54
CA MET A 30 15.13 -10.31 -10.12
C MET A 30 15.04 -10.16 -11.65
N ARG A 31 14.10 -10.85 -12.31
CA ARG A 31 14.02 -10.88 -13.79
C ARG A 31 13.51 -9.58 -14.39
N GLN A 32 12.58 -8.91 -13.70
CA GLN A 32 11.88 -7.73 -14.19
C GLN A 32 11.35 -6.89 -13.03
N GLU A 33 10.76 -5.74 -13.34
CA GLU A 33 10.11 -4.89 -12.34
C GLU A 33 9.01 -5.64 -11.57
N VAL A 34 8.97 -5.41 -10.25
CA VAL A 34 7.91 -5.89 -9.36
C VAL A 34 6.89 -4.78 -9.17
N SER A 35 5.67 -4.96 -9.65
CA SER A 35 4.65 -3.91 -9.67
C SER A 35 3.42 -4.24 -8.81
N PHE A 36 3.11 -3.33 -7.89
CA PHE A 36 1.92 -3.39 -7.05
C PHE A 36 0.73 -2.60 -7.64
N GLY A 37 0.67 -2.44 -8.96
CA GLY A 37 -0.32 -1.58 -9.64
C GLY A 37 -1.80 -1.96 -9.46
N LYS A 38 -2.09 -3.17 -8.95
CA LYS A 38 -3.46 -3.64 -8.63
C LYS A 38 -3.86 -3.39 -7.17
N LEU A 39 -2.96 -2.89 -6.33
CA LEU A 39 -3.23 -2.54 -4.94
C LEU A 39 -4.27 -1.43 -4.87
N LYS A 40 -5.27 -1.60 -4.00
CA LYS A 40 -6.34 -0.62 -3.80
C LYS A 40 -6.38 -0.15 -2.35
N LEU A 41 -6.69 1.12 -2.19
CA LEU A 41 -6.89 1.78 -0.91
C LEU A 41 -8.39 2.05 -0.71
N THR A 42 -8.89 1.87 0.51
CA THR A 42 -10.31 2.11 0.84
C THR A 42 -10.46 2.75 2.22
N ASN A 43 -11.53 3.52 2.43
CA ASN A 43 -11.91 4.02 3.74
C ASN A 43 -13.01 3.16 4.41
N ASN A 44 -13.49 2.11 3.72
CA ASN A 44 -14.51 1.21 4.26
C ASN A 44 -13.89 0.24 5.28
N LYS A 45 -14.14 0.49 6.57
CA LYS A 45 -13.66 -0.36 7.68
C LYS A 45 -14.16 -1.81 7.61
N GLY A 46 -15.30 -2.07 6.99
CA GLY A 46 -15.84 -3.42 6.81
C GLY A 46 -15.24 -4.18 5.62
N ALA A 47 -14.43 -3.52 4.79
CA ALA A 47 -13.82 -4.15 3.61
C ALA A 47 -12.67 -5.11 3.95
N SER A 48 -12.17 -5.11 5.19
CA SER A 48 -11.14 -6.04 5.68
C SER A 48 -11.58 -7.52 5.63
N ASN A 49 -12.89 -7.77 5.57
CA ASN A 49 -13.48 -9.11 5.47
C ASN A 49 -13.68 -9.58 4.02
N ASN A 50 -13.46 -8.73 3.01
CA ASN A 50 -13.61 -9.10 1.61
C ASN A 50 -12.34 -9.77 1.06
N VAL A 51 -12.53 -10.72 0.13
CA VAL A 51 -11.47 -11.48 -0.56
C VAL A 51 -10.57 -10.60 -1.44
N GLY A 52 -10.99 -9.36 -1.72
CA GLY A 52 -10.14 -8.37 -2.39
C GLY A 52 -9.11 -7.79 -1.44
N GLN A 53 -7.82 -8.07 -1.69
CA GLN A 53 -6.66 -7.51 -0.99
C GLN A 53 -6.65 -5.96 -1.08
N MET A 54 -7.49 -5.30 -0.28
CA MET A 54 -7.57 -3.84 -0.18
C MET A 54 -7.02 -3.39 1.16
N ILE A 55 -6.24 -2.32 1.16
CA ILE A 55 -5.71 -1.73 2.39
C ILE A 55 -6.69 -0.66 2.88
N VAL A 56 -7.14 -0.80 4.12
CA VAL A 56 -8.05 0.17 4.75
C VAL A 56 -7.22 1.30 5.35
N LEU A 57 -7.53 2.55 4.97
CA LEU A 57 -6.87 3.75 5.49
C LEU A 57 -7.90 4.72 6.08
N GLN A 58 -7.49 5.46 7.10
CA GLN A 58 -8.25 6.59 7.64
C GLN A 58 -7.92 7.84 6.83
N SER A 59 -8.95 8.59 6.47
CA SER A 59 -8.78 9.88 5.79
C SER A 59 -8.03 10.87 6.69
N LEU A 60 -7.29 11.80 6.08
CA LEU A 60 -6.50 12.86 6.70
C LEU A 60 -5.34 12.37 7.60
N HIS A 61 -4.92 11.12 7.43
CA HIS A 61 -3.76 10.56 8.13
C HIS A 61 -2.58 10.37 7.18
N LYS A 62 -1.36 10.58 7.70
CA LYS A 62 -0.11 10.36 6.96
C LYS A 62 0.32 8.90 7.09
N TYR A 63 0.66 8.29 5.96
CA TYR A 63 1.07 6.89 5.87
C TYR A 63 2.44 6.75 5.22
N GLN A 64 3.15 5.68 5.57
CA GLN A 64 4.41 5.24 4.99
C GLN A 64 4.21 3.85 4.38
N PRO A 65 4.23 3.70 3.05
CA PRO A 65 4.36 2.39 2.42
C PRO A 65 5.63 1.68 2.90
N ARG A 66 5.52 0.38 3.17
CA ARG A 66 6.65 -0.49 3.54
C ARG A 66 6.59 -1.75 2.67
N LEU A 67 7.74 -2.14 2.13
CA LEU A 67 7.90 -3.40 1.41
C LEU A 67 8.49 -4.43 2.37
N HIS A 68 7.83 -5.58 2.47
CA HIS A 68 8.30 -6.72 3.25
C HIS A 68 8.70 -7.84 2.30
N VAL A 69 9.92 -8.34 2.43
CA VAL A 69 10.43 -9.50 1.70
C VAL A 69 10.68 -10.59 2.72
N THR A 70 9.88 -11.65 2.66
CA THR A 70 9.98 -12.79 3.57
C THR A 70 10.44 -14.01 2.79
N GLU A 71 11.54 -14.62 3.21
CA GLU A 71 11.96 -15.93 2.71
C GLU A 71 11.00 -16.99 3.24
N VAL A 72 10.43 -17.79 2.34
CA VAL A 72 9.54 -18.90 2.69
C VAL A 72 10.34 -20.19 2.74
N ARG A 73 10.32 -20.90 3.88
CA ARG A 73 10.96 -22.21 4.07
C ARG A 73 9.91 -23.30 4.25
N GLU A 74 10.15 -24.48 3.66
CA GLU A 74 9.26 -25.62 3.81
C GLU A 74 9.16 -26.04 5.29
N GLY A 75 7.94 -26.17 5.80
CA GLY A 75 7.66 -26.65 7.17
C GLY A 75 7.48 -25.56 8.23
N GLU A 76 7.68 -24.27 7.90
CA GLU A 76 7.26 -23.16 8.77
C GLU A 76 5.76 -22.90 8.56
N ALA A 77 4.98 -22.95 9.64
CA ALA A 77 3.55 -22.61 9.57
C ALA A 77 3.37 -21.12 9.26
N GLU A 78 2.46 -20.76 8.34
CA GLU A 78 2.00 -19.38 8.13
C GLU A 78 1.15 -18.90 9.32
N ASP A 79 1.75 -18.79 10.50
CA ASP A 79 1.11 -18.27 11.72
C ASP A 79 0.90 -16.74 11.67
N GLY A 80 1.36 -16.07 10.61
CA GLY A 80 1.27 -14.61 10.49
C GLY A 80 2.16 -13.85 11.49
N SER A 81 2.96 -14.57 12.29
CA SER A 81 4.03 -14.00 13.10
C SER A 81 5.19 -13.54 12.20
N PRO A 82 5.94 -12.48 12.58
CA PRO A 82 7.05 -12.01 11.77
C PRO A 82 8.10 -13.11 11.66
N SER A 83 8.26 -13.70 10.47
CA SER A 83 9.35 -14.64 10.24
C SER A 83 10.68 -13.93 10.50
N PRO A 84 11.63 -14.57 11.21
CA PRO A 84 12.97 -14.00 11.43
C PRO A 84 13.70 -13.70 10.12
N HIS A 85 13.21 -14.23 8.99
CA HIS A 85 13.72 -14.00 7.64
C HIS A 85 12.95 -12.92 6.87
N THR A 86 12.24 -12.03 7.58
CA THR A 86 11.54 -10.88 6.98
C THR A 86 12.42 -9.65 6.97
N HIS A 87 12.80 -9.21 5.78
CA HIS A 87 13.44 -7.91 5.56
C HIS A 87 12.39 -6.84 5.26
N THR A 88 12.49 -5.69 5.92
CA THR A 88 11.56 -4.58 5.70
C THR A 88 12.26 -3.35 5.17
N PHE A 89 11.72 -2.80 4.09
CA PHE A 89 12.20 -1.59 3.42
C PHE A 89 11.14 -0.49 3.51
N ALA A 90 11.59 0.73 3.78
CA ALA A 90 10.75 1.93 3.81
C ALA A 90 11.42 3.03 2.98
N PHE A 91 10.63 3.70 2.16
CA PHE A 91 11.08 4.77 1.26
C PHE A 91 10.40 6.07 1.70
N PRO A 92 11.06 6.96 2.47
CA PRO A 92 10.44 8.18 3.01
C PRO A 92 9.75 9.06 1.96
N GLU A 93 10.29 9.09 0.74
CA GLU A 93 9.75 9.79 -0.42
C GLU A 93 8.38 9.27 -0.90
N THR A 94 7.98 8.07 -0.46
CA THR A 94 6.68 7.46 -0.79
C THR A 94 5.59 7.76 0.24
N GLN A 95 5.88 8.59 1.25
CA GLN A 95 4.87 9.02 2.21
C GLN A 95 3.74 9.79 1.54
N PHE A 96 2.51 9.56 2.02
CA PHE A 96 1.34 10.25 1.50
C PHE A 96 0.32 10.51 2.60
N ILE A 97 -0.66 11.34 2.31
CA ILE A 97 -1.83 11.57 3.17
C ILE A 97 -3.05 10.99 2.46
N ALA A 98 -3.75 10.09 3.12
CA ALA A 98 -4.98 9.55 2.57
C ALA A 98 -6.06 10.64 2.61
N VAL A 99 -6.78 10.84 1.50
CA VAL A 99 -7.85 11.84 1.38
C VAL A 99 -9.01 11.27 0.59
N THR A 100 -10.21 11.77 0.85
CA THR A 100 -11.41 11.44 0.06
C THR A 100 -11.55 12.30 -1.19
N ALA A 101 -10.89 13.46 -1.21
CA ALA A 101 -10.74 14.36 -2.35
C ALA A 101 -9.42 15.13 -2.25
N TYR A 102 -8.82 15.46 -3.38
CA TYR A 102 -7.58 16.25 -3.40
C TYR A 102 -7.76 17.61 -2.72
N GLN A 103 -6.74 18.03 -1.98
CA GLN A 103 -6.71 19.30 -1.23
C GLN A 103 -5.76 20.33 -1.84
N ASN A 104 -4.74 19.87 -2.57
CA ASN A 104 -3.76 20.72 -3.25
C ASN A 104 -3.92 20.58 -4.76
N ALA A 105 -4.20 21.69 -5.44
CA ALA A 105 -4.40 21.74 -6.89
C ALA A 105 -3.15 21.30 -7.68
N ASP A 106 -1.94 21.59 -7.18
CA ASP A 106 -0.69 21.18 -7.84
C ASP A 106 -0.56 19.65 -7.90
N ILE A 107 -1.01 18.96 -6.84
CA ILE A 107 -1.04 17.49 -6.81
C ILE A 107 -2.11 16.97 -7.76
N THR A 108 -3.27 17.62 -7.84
CA THR A 108 -4.31 17.26 -8.81
C THR A 108 -3.79 17.37 -10.23
N GLN A 109 -3.14 18.49 -10.59
CA GLN A 109 -2.56 18.69 -11.91
C GLN A 109 -1.45 17.68 -12.20
N LEU A 110 -0.52 17.48 -11.26
CA LEU A 110 0.53 16.48 -11.39
C LEU A 110 -0.04 15.08 -11.67
N LYS A 111 -1.16 14.71 -11.03
CA LYS A 111 -1.84 13.44 -11.28
C LYS A 111 -2.52 13.41 -12.64
N ILE A 112 -3.14 14.49 -13.09
CA ILE A 112 -3.71 14.60 -14.45
C ILE A 112 -2.63 14.38 -15.51
N ASP A 113 -1.49 15.05 -15.38
CA ASP A 113 -0.39 15.02 -16.36
C ASP A 113 0.27 13.65 -16.47
N HIS A 114 0.39 12.92 -15.34
CA HIS A 114 1.18 11.68 -15.26
C HIS A 114 0.35 10.40 -15.25
N ASN A 115 -0.94 10.44 -14.90
CA ASN A 115 -1.80 9.26 -14.91
C ASN A 115 -2.44 9.04 -16.31
N PRO A 116 -2.14 7.95 -17.03
CA PRO A 116 -2.72 7.67 -18.34
C PRO A 116 -4.26 7.64 -18.34
N PHE A 117 -4.88 7.24 -17.23
CA PHE A 117 -6.34 7.18 -17.10
C PHE A 117 -7.00 8.55 -16.92
N ALA A 118 -6.23 9.60 -16.64
CA ALA A 118 -6.72 10.98 -16.48
C ALA A 118 -6.51 11.84 -17.73
N LYS A 119 -6.07 11.25 -18.85
CA LYS A 119 -5.71 11.99 -20.07
C LYS A 119 -6.84 12.88 -20.61
N GLY A 120 -8.11 12.51 -20.42
CA GLY A 120 -9.27 13.29 -20.87
C GLY A 120 -9.48 14.62 -20.14
N PHE A 121 -8.74 14.87 -19.05
CA PHE A 121 -8.73 16.14 -18.32
C PHE A 121 -7.49 16.99 -18.64
N ARG A 122 -6.64 16.54 -19.57
CA ARG A 122 -5.54 17.34 -20.11
C ARG A 122 -6.12 18.23 -21.21
N ASP A 123 -5.71 19.50 -21.24
CA ASP A 123 -6.05 20.44 -22.31
C ASP A 123 -5.73 19.89 -23.71
#